data_AF-A0A842LY28-F1
#
_entry.id   AF-A0A842LY28-F1
#
_cell.length_a   1.000
_cell.length_b   1.000
_cell.length_c   1.000
_cell.angle_alpha   90.00
_cell.angle_beta   90.00
_cell.angle_gamma   90.00
#
_symmetry.space_group_name_H-M   'P 1'
#
loop_
_entity.id
_entity.type
_entity.pdbx_description
1 polymer ?
#
loop_
_entity_poly.entity_id
_entity_poly.type
_entity_poly.pdbx_seq_one_letter_code
_entity_poly.pdbx_strand_id
1 'polypeptide(L)'
;MSHPLHLPRIVYLPGRKLLGVLYFEKIVPEAKGVFGSICAKYKIIVLDEILTAPPSFEEKRAKKLIFLDITDSSITRDSLFKELEGSGFFKIIDVVEPVAEGLLIDHVSHPIFISDHRAVIFWSSLYRVLKAIRGRFGTGGEAFLFYEGLDAGLETGRYSYEMVKSVGLSDPLEVFQKVFTKMFQAAGFGRMEVLELSDSGGRIAIYDCFECELGKGEGRPYAAFVRGLLAGALKYLLNKEFQVKELWCLATGYSHCLFELRAQ
;
A
#
# COMPACT_ATOMS: atom_id res chain seq x y z
N MET A 1 10.41 -6.28 -14.99
CA MET A 1 11.10 -5.57 -13.90
C MET A 1 10.06 -5.13 -12.89
N SER A 2 10.35 -5.18 -11.58
CA SER A 2 9.47 -4.57 -10.57
C SER A 2 9.67 -3.06 -10.56
N HIS A 3 8.59 -2.31 -10.35
CA HIS A 3 8.61 -0.87 -10.20
C HIS A 3 8.12 -0.56 -8.78
N PRO A 4 9.02 -0.28 -7.82
CA PRO A 4 8.62 -0.05 -6.43
C PRO A 4 7.77 1.21 -6.33
N LEU A 5 6.70 1.14 -5.53
CA LEU A 5 5.89 2.31 -5.18
C LEU A 5 6.51 2.98 -3.94
N HIS A 6 7.03 4.19 -4.12
CA HIS A 6 7.39 5.06 -3.00
C HIS A 6 6.16 5.86 -2.59
N LEU A 7 5.69 5.68 -1.35
CA LEU A 7 4.61 6.48 -0.77
C LEU A 7 5.23 7.66 0.00
N PRO A 8 5.17 8.90 -0.51
CA PRO A 8 5.95 10.02 0.03
C PRO A 8 5.31 10.60 1.30
N ARG A 9 5.50 9.93 2.44
CA ARG A 9 4.98 10.37 3.76
C ARG A 9 6.02 11.10 4.60
N ILE A 10 7.30 10.90 4.28
CA ILE A 10 8.45 11.48 4.97
C ILE A 10 9.43 11.93 3.89
N VAL A 11 9.78 13.22 3.91
CA VAL A 11 10.80 13.80 3.03
C VAL A 11 12.00 14.16 3.89
N TYR A 12 13.16 13.60 3.55
CA TYR A 12 14.42 13.85 4.25
C TYR A 12 15.51 14.29 3.26
N LEU A 13 15.78 15.60 3.25
CA LEU A 13 16.74 16.29 2.39
C LEU A 13 17.50 17.35 3.23
N PRO A 14 18.54 16.96 3.99
CA PRO A 14 19.29 17.87 4.84
C PRO A 14 19.79 19.13 4.12
N GLY A 15 19.71 20.29 4.77
CA GLY A 15 20.12 21.58 4.20
C GLY A 15 19.11 22.21 3.24
N ARG A 16 17.93 21.59 3.06
CA ARG A 16 16.85 22.12 2.22
C ARG A 16 15.74 22.77 3.04
N LYS A 17 15.17 23.84 2.50
CA LYS A 17 13.95 24.47 3.02
C LYS A 17 12.75 23.79 2.37
N LEU A 18 12.07 22.95 3.14
CA LEU A 18 10.92 22.19 2.67
C LEU A 18 9.61 22.86 3.08
N LEU A 19 8.56 22.65 2.32
CA LEU A 19 7.21 23.12 2.62
C LEU A 19 6.19 22.08 2.16
N GLY A 20 5.25 21.71 3.02
CA GLY A 20 4.14 20.84 2.67
C GLY A 20 2.86 21.66 2.66
N VAL A 21 2.05 21.52 1.62
CA VAL A 21 0.83 22.31 1.46
C VAL A 21 -0.35 21.39 1.19
N LEU A 22 -1.34 21.42 2.07
CA LEU A 22 -2.62 20.74 1.88
C LEU A 22 -3.61 21.73 1.26
N TYR A 23 -4.19 21.38 0.13
CA TYR A 23 -5.09 22.27 -0.62
C TYR A 23 -6.19 21.52 -1.37
N PHE A 24 -7.23 22.25 -1.75
CA PHE A 24 -8.15 21.83 -2.79
C PHE A 24 -7.68 22.36 -4.15
N GLU A 25 -7.71 21.50 -5.16
CA GLU A 25 -7.46 21.82 -6.57
C GLU A 25 -8.73 21.58 -7.38
N LYS A 26 -9.12 22.52 -8.24
CA LYS A 26 -10.17 22.27 -9.25
C LYS A 26 -9.73 21.20 -10.25
N ILE A 27 -10.61 20.26 -10.58
CA ILE A 27 -10.33 19.18 -11.54
C ILE A 27 -10.49 19.69 -12.98
N VAL A 28 -9.55 20.55 -13.41
CA VAL A 28 -9.46 21.08 -14.78
C VAL A 28 -7.99 21.16 -15.21
N PRO A 29 -7.65 20.93 -16.49
CA PRO A 29 -6.25 20.93 -16.95
C PRO A 29 -5.48 22.23 -16.67
N GLU A 30 -6.17 23.37 -16.71
CA GLU A 30 -5.62 24.70 -16.49
C GLU A 30 -5.04 24.86 -15.09
N ALA A 31 -5.60 24.18 -14.09
CA ALA A 31 -5.08 24.23 -12.72
C ALA A 31 -3.62 23.74 -12.69
N LYS A 32 -3.33 22.60 -13.34
CA LYS A 32 -1.96 22.08 -13.43
C LYS A 32 -1.02 23.01 -14.19
N GLY A 33 -1.49 23.63 -15.27
CA GLY A 33 -0.72 24.62 -16.02
C GLY A 33 -0.35 25.85 -15.18
N VAL A 34 -1.30 26.39 -14.42
CA VAL A 34 -1.08 27.54 -13.52
C VAL A 34 -0.11 27.17 -12.40
N PHE A 35 -0.30 26.02 -11.74
CA PHE A 35 0.59 25.56 -10.67
C PHE A 35 2.04 25.42 -11.15
N GLY A 36 2.24 24.75 -12.29
CA GLY A 36 3.57 24.60 -12.90
C GLY A 36 4.19 25.95 -13.27
N SER A 37 3.39 26.89 -13.78
CA SER A 37 3.86 28.24 -14.13
C SER A 37 4.30 29.04 -12.90
N ILE A 38 3.56 28.96 -11.79
CA ILE A 38 3.93 29.59 -10.52
C ILE A 38 5.23 28.97 -9.98
N CYS A 39 5.34 27.63 -9.99
CA CYS A 39 6.54 26.96 -9.52
C CYS A 39 7.78 27.36 -10.34
N ALA A 40 7.66 27.38 -11.68
CA ALA A 40 8.74 27.78 -12.57
C ALA A 40 9.15 29.24 -12.37
N LYS A 41 8.17 30.16 -12.27
CA LYS A 41 8.39 31.59 -12.07
C LYS A 41 9.21 31.88 -10.81
N TYR A 42 8.98 31.13 -9.74
CA TYR A 42 9.60 31.37 -8.44
C TYR A 42 10.66 30.37 -8.03
N LYS A 43 11.09 29.46 -8.92
CA LYS A 43 12.11 28.44 -8.63
C LYS A 43 11.71 27.49 -7.49
N ILE A 44 10.44 27.12 -7.43
CA ILE A 44 9.93 26.12 -6.51
C ILE A 44 10.04 24.75 -7.18
N ILE A 45 10.64 23.78 -6.50
CA ILE A 45 10.74 22.40 -6.98
C ILE A 45 9.64 21.58 -6.33
N VAL A 46 8.87 20.86 -7.14
CA VAL A 46 7.89 19.88 -6.66
C VAL A 46 8.64 18.57 -6.39
N LEU A 47 8.64 18.13 -5.14
CA LEU A 47 9.26 16.87 -4.74
C LEU A 47 8.30 15.71 -4.94
N ASP A 48 7.08 15.85 -4.42
CA ASP A 48 6.07 14.79 -4.41
C ASP A 48 4.66 15.39 -4.27
N GLU A 49 3.64 14.69 -4.79
CA GLU A 49 2.22 15.05 -4.65
C GLU A 49 1.40 13.80 -4.28
N ILE A 50 0.59 13.90 -3.22
CA ILE A 50 -0.33 12.84 -2.79
C ILE A 50 -1.77 13.32 -2.95
N LEU A 51 -2.61 12.46 -3.53
CA LEU A 51 -4.06 12.60 -3.45
C LEU A 51 -4.54 12.11 -2.07
N THR A 52 -5.09 13.00 -1.26
CA THR A 52 -5.47 12.71 0.14
C THR A 52 -6.94 12.32 0.32
N ALA A 53 -7.75 12.52 -0.71
CA ALA A 53 -9.13 12.02 -0.79
C ALA A 53 -9.47 11.74 -2.27
N PRO A 54 -10.30 10.73 -2.56
CA PRO A 54 -10.76 10.50 -3.94
C PRO A 54 -11.39 11.78 -4.49
N PRO A 55 -11.24 12.07 -5.80
CA PRO A 55 -11.79 13.28 -6.37
C PRO A 55 -13.31 13.27 -6.20
N SER A 56 -13.87 14.30 -5.61
CA SER A 56 -15.32 14.48 -5.63
C SER A 56 -15.67 15.05 -7.01
N PHE A 57 -16.20 14.19 -7.87
CA PHE A 57 -16.70 14.62 -9.18
C PHE A 57 -17.88 15.59 -9.05
N GLU A 58 -18.64 15.51 -7.96
CA GLU A 58 -19.72 16.45 -7.63
C GLU A 58 -19.16 17.83 -7.27
N GLU A 59 -18.15 17.90 -6.40
CA GLU A 59 -17.53 19.17 -5.99
C GLU A 59 -16.53 19.70 -7.04
N LYS A 60 -16.19 18.88 -8.05
CA LYS A 60 -15.16 19.12 -9.08
C LYS A 60 -13.83 19.57 -8.47
N ARG A 61 -13.48 18.99 -7.32
CA ARG A 61 -12.27 19.31 -6.56
C ARG A 61 -11.57 18.05 -6.08
N ALA A 62 -10.24 18.10 -6.04
CA ALA A 62 -9.38 17.09 -5.45
C ALA A 62 -8.66 17.68 -4.23
N LYS A 63 -8.62 16.95 -3.13
CA LYS A 63 -7.84 17.32 -1.93
C LYS A 63 -6.45 16.72 -2.05
N LYS A 64 -5.41 17.55 -2.07
CA LYS A 64 -4.03 17.12 -2.30
C LYS A 64 -3.08 17.67 -1.26
N LEU A 65 -2.05 16.89 -0.95
CA LEU A 65 -0.88 17.31 -0.21
C LEU A 65 0.30 17.33 -1.18
N ILE A 66 1.00 18.45 -1.27
CA ILE A 66 2.21 18.57 -2.08
C ILE A 66 3.40 18.89 -1.19
N PHE A 67 4.55 18.32 -1.51
CA PHE A 67 5.83 18.63 -0.88
C PHE A 67 6.69 19.42 -1.85
N LEU A 68 7.21 20.54 -1.37
CA LEU A 68 7.95 21.52 -2.15
C LEU A 68 9.33 21.73 -1.53
N ASP A 69 10.34 21.85 -2.38
CA ASP A 69 11.62 22.47 -2.01
C ASP A 69 11.57 23.94 -2.45
N ILE A 70 11.65 24.82 -1.45
CA ILE A 70 11.61 26.28 -1.60
C ILE A 70 12.97 26.92 -1.24
N THR A 71 14.05 26.14 -1.24
CA THR A 71 15.40 26.59 -0.86
C THR A 71 15.83 27.82 -1.65
N ASP A 72 15.65 27.78 -2.97
CA ASP A 72 16.05 28.83 -3.92
C ASP A 72 14.87 29.72 -4.35
N SER A 73 13.74 29.62 -3.64
CA SER A 73 12.51 30.33 -3.98
C SER A 73 12.69 31.84 -3.86
N SER A 74 12.27 32.58 -4.89
CA SER A 74 12.24 34.05 -4.86
C SER A 74 10.96 34.64 -4.25
N ILE A 75 9.96 33.79 -3.96
CA ILE A 75 8.70 34.19 -3.32
C ILE A 75 8.65 33.77 -1.85
N THR A 76 8.01 34.59 -1.02
CA THR A 76 7.69 34.23 0.37
C THR A 76 6.50 33.27 0.42
N ARG A 77 6.39 32.50 1.49
CA ARG A 77 5.26 31.58 1.72
C ARG A 77 3.89 32.27 1.57
N ASP A 78 3.71 33.40 2.24
CA ASP A 78 2.41 34.09 2.26
C ASP A 78 2.04 34.65 0.87
N SER A 79 3.02 35.13 0.11
CA SER A 79 2.80 35.58 -1.27
C SER A 79 2.49 34.41 -2.21
N LEU A 80 3.15 33.26 -2.03
CA LEU A 80 2.85 32.04 -2.78
C LEU A 80 1.39 31.61 -2.57
N PHE A 81 0.93 31.58 -1.32
CA PHE A 81 -0.46 31.22 -1.02
C PHE A 81 -1.46 32.20 -1.63
N LYS A 82 -1.21 33.51 -1.51
CA LYS A 82 -2.04 34.54 -2.14
C LYS A 82 -2.10 34.39 -3.66
N GLU A 83 -1.00 34.07 -4.33
CA GLU A 83 -0.98 33.88 -5.79
C GLU A 83 -1.71 32.61 -6.22
N LEU A 84 -1.53 31.51 -5.48
CA LEU A 84 -2.27 30.26 -5.72
C LEU A 84 -3.78 30.46 -5.55
N GLU A 85 -4.23 31.06 -4.44
CA GLU A 85 -5.66 31.29 -4.21
C GLU A 85 -6.24 32.35 -5.15
N GLY A 86 -5.45 33.39 -5.47
CA GLY A 86 -5.83 34.45 -6.42
C GLY A 86 -6.07 33.94 -7.84
N SER A 87 -5.53 32.78 -8.21
CA SER A 87 -5.83 32.14 -9.50
C SER A 87 -7.25 31.57 -9.58
N GLY A 88 -7.93 31.40 -8.44
CA GLY A 88 -9.25 30.79 -8.34
C GLY A 88 -9.28 29.27 -8.60
N PHE A 89 -8.14 28.61 -8.78
CA PHE A 89 -8.04 27.15 -8.96
C PHE A 89 -7.72 26.40 -7.67
N PHE A 90 -7.10 27.10 -6.71
CA PHE A 90 -6.60 26.52 -5.47
C PHE A 90 -7.31 27.13 -4.26
N LYS A 91 -7.44 26.35 -3.19
CA LYS A 91 -7.80 26.83 -1.86
C LYS A 91 -6.89 26.15 -0.85
N ILE A 92 -6.10 26.91 -0.10
CA ILE A 92 -5.20 26.35 0.91
C ILE A 92 -6.05 25.88 2.10
N ILE A 93 -5.75 24.70 2.61
CA ILE A 93 -6.45 24.08 3.75
C ILE A 93 -5.55 24.11 4.97
N ASP A 94 -4.31 23.64 4.81
CA ASP A 94 -3.36 23.51 5.90
C ASP A 94 -1.92 23.49 5.38
N VAL A 95 -0.95 23.66 6.28
CA VAL A 95 0.47 23.66 5.99
C VAL A 95 1.17 22.64 6.87
N VAL A 96 1.97 21.77 6.24
CA VAL A 96 2.84 20.84 6.95
C VAL A 96 4.18 21.52 7.12
N GLU A 97 4.40 22.04 8.33
CA GLU A 97 5.67 22.67 8.70
C GLU A 97 6.78 21.61 8.85
N PRO A 98 8.03 21.93 8.48
CA PRO A 98 9.17 21.06 8.70
C PRO A 98 9.35 20.75 10.19
N VAL A 99 9.61 19.48 10.51
CA VAL A 99 9.95 19.05 11.88
C VAL A 99 11.35 19.54 12.25
N ALA A 100 12.25 19.55 11.28
CA ALA A 100 13.59 20.12 11.34
C ALA A 100 14.00 20.59 9.94
N GLU A 101 15.12 21.31 9.83
CA GLU A 101 15.66 21.68 8.51
C GLU A 101 15.91 20.43 7.65
N GLY A 102 15.35 20.42 6.45
CA GLY A 102 15.43 19.26 5.56
C GLY A 102 14.58 18.06 5.97
N LEU A 103 13.71 18.14 6.98
CA LEU A 103 12.84 17.03 7.39
C LEU A 103 11.38 17.46 7.45
N LEU A 104 10.55 16.82 6.63
CA LEU A 104 9.11 17.05 6.58
C LEU A 104 8.37 15.72 6.74
N ILE A 105 7.37 15.69 7.63
CA ILE A 105 6.59 14.50 7.95
C ILE A 105 5.10 14.81 7.80
N ASP A 106 4.42 14.05 6.94
CA ASP A 106 2.98 14.13 6.75
C ASP A 106 2.21 13.54 7.94
N HIS A 107 1.75 14.45 8.78
CA HIS A 107 0.90 14.18 9.94
C HIS A 107 -0.56 14.65 9.75
N VAL A 108 -0.87 15.32 8.64
CA VAL A 108 -2.21 15.88 8.35
C VAL A 108 -3.06 14.94 7.50
N SER A 109 -2.45 14.02 6.75
CA SER A 109 -3.17 12.99 5.98
C SER A 109 -3.48 11.76 6.85
N HIS A 110 -4.30 11.97 7.87
CA HIS A 110 -4.81 10.94 8.79
C HIS A 110 -6.36 10.97 8.86
N PRO A 111 -7.04 9.80 8.94
CA PRO A 111 -6.49 8.45 8.81
C PRO A 111 -6.12 8.07 7.38
N ILE A 112 -5.31 7.01 7.22
CA ILE A 112 -5.00 6.44 5.91
C ILE A 112 -6.15 5.53 5.49
N PHE A 113 -6.54 5.61 4.22
CA PHE A 113 -7.50 4.72 3.60
C PHE A 113 -6.91 4.06 2.36
N ILE A 114 -7.30 2.81 2.12
CA ILE A 114 -7.19 2.12 0.83
C ILE A 114 -8.62 1.86 0.38
N SER A 115 -9.04 2.47 -0.73
CA SER A 115 -10.48 2.59 -1.06
C SER A 115 -11.23 3.26 0.11
N ASP A 116 -12.26 2.59 0.61
CA ASP A 116 -13.15 2.94 1.71
C ASP A 116 -12.72 2.30 3.05
N HIS A 117 -11.59 1.58 3.08
CA HIS A 117 -11.11 0.89 4.27
C HIS A 117 -9.96 1.63 4.93
N ARG A 118 -10.07 1.82 6.25
CA ARG A 118 -8.98 2.35 7.06
C ARG A 118 -7.78 1.41 7.01
N ALA A 119 -6.61 1.96 6.74
CA ALA A 119 -5.36 1.23 6.65
C ALA A 119 -4.32 1.75 7.65
N VAL A 120 -3.35 0.90 7.94
CA VAL A 120 -2.14 1.23 8.70
C VAL A 120 -0.94 0.67 7.92
N ILE A 121 0.11 1.46 7.75
CA ILE A 121 1.31 1.04 7.04
C ILE A 121 2.26 0.38 8.05
N PHE A 122 2.50 -0.92 7.90
CA PHE A 122 3.60 -1.59 8.56
C PHE A 122 4.79 -1.66 7.60
N TRP A 123 5.76 -0.76 7.76
CA TRP A 123 7.02 -0.84 7.00
C TRP A 123 7.99 -1.83 7.64
N SER A 124 9.14 -2.07 7.00
CA SER A 124 10.03 -3.19 7.32
C SER A 124 10.49 -3.29 8.77
N SER A 125 10.69 -2.18 9.48
CA SER A 125 11.04 -2.23 10.91
C SER A 125 9.87 -2.73 11.78
N LEU A 126 8.62 -2.51 11.37
CA LEU A 126 7.42 -2.92 12.11
C LEU A 126 7.03 -4.36 11.80
N TYR A 127 6.93 -4.75 10.52
CA TYR A 127 6.51 -6.14 10.20
C TYR A 127 7.56 -7.20 10.59
N ARG A 128 8.79 -6.80 10.96
CA ARG A 128 9.79 -7.68 11.60
C ARG A 128 9.29 -8.32 12.90
N VAL A 129 8.21 -7.83 13.50
CA VAL A 129 7.53 -8.46 14.63
C VAL A 129 7.16 -9.92 14.36
N LEU A 130 6.86 -10.29 13.10
CA LEU A 130 6.57 -11.69 12.73
C LEU A 130 7.76 -12.61 12.99
N LYS A 131 8.99 -12.12 12.78
CA LYS A 131 10.22 -12.85 13.13
C LYS A 131 10.41 -12.91 14.66
N ALA A 132 10.10 -11.83 15.36
CA ALA A 132 10.21 -11.79 16.83
C ALA A 132 9.25 -12.77 17.51
N ILE A 133 8.02 -12.94 17.00
CA ILE A 133 7.04 -13.92 17.51
C ILE A 133 7.63 -15.33 17.43
N ARG A 134 8.20 -15.71 16.28
CA ARG A 134 8.86 -17.01 16.08
C ARG A 134 10.03 -17.22 17.03
N GLY A 135 10.89 -16.22 17.15
CA GLY A 135 12.06 -16.29 18.03
C GLY A 135 11.68 -16.48 19.50
N ARG A 136 10.54 -15.93 19.94
CA ARG A 136 10.06 -16.04 21.32
C ARG A 136 9.29 -17.33 21.61
N PHE A 137 8.50 -17.81 20.65
CA PHE A 137 7.52 -18.86 20.90
C PHE A 137 7.72 -20.13 20.05
N GLY A 138 8.76 -20.20 19.23
CA GLY A 138 9.08 -21.38 18.42
C GLY A 138 7.92 -21.83 17.54
N THR A 139 7.60 -23.13 17.60
CA THR A 139 6.48 -23.73 16.85
C THR A 139 5.11 -23.19 17.25
N GLY A 140 4.93 -22.76 18.51
CA GLY A 140 3.72 -22.07 18.95
C GLY A 140 3.56 -20.72 18.24
N GLY A 141 4.66 -20.01 17.99
CA GLY A 141 4.68 -18.79 17.20
C GLY A 141 4.30 -19.02 15.73
N GLU A 142 4.75 -20.12 15.13
CA GLU A 142 4.34 -20.49 13.75
C GLU A 142 2.83 -20.78 13.67
N ALA A 143 2.29 -21.52 14.65
CA ALA A 143 0.86 -21.81 14.71
C ALA A 143 0.04 -20.53 14.90
N PHE A 144 0.46 -19.65 15.81
CA PHE A 144 -0.16 -18.35 16.04
C PHE A 144 -0.22 -17.53 14.74
N LEU A 145 0.91 -17.40 14.04
CA LEU A 145 0.97 -16.67 12.78
C LEU A 145 0.08 -17.27 11.69
N PHE A 146 -0.04 -18.59 11.63
CA PHE A 146 -0.95 -19.25 10.70
C PHE A 146 -2.41 -18.90 10.98
N TYR A 147 -2.86 -18.91 12.24
CA TYR A 147 -4.24 -18.56 12.58
C TYR A 147 -4.54 -17.08 12.39
N GLU A 148 -3.61 -16.18 12.75
CA GLU A 148 -3.74 -14.75 12.43
C GLU A 148 -3.85 -14.53 10.90
N GLY A 149 -3.07 -15.28 10.13
CA GLY A 149 -3.19 -15.31 8.68
C GLY A 149 -4.55 -15.81 8.22
N LEU A 150 -5.05 -16.90 8.80
CA LEU A 150 -6.36 -17.48 8.47
C LEU A 150 -7.50 -16.47 8.66
N ASP A 151 -7.53 -15.80 9.81
CA ASP A 151 -8.57 -14.81 10.12
C ASP A 151 -8.45 -13.59 9.22
N ALA A 152 -7.22 -13.11 8.97
CA ALA A 152 -6.98 -12.06 7.97
C ALA A 152 -7.43 -12.49 6.57
N GLY A 153 -7.24 -13.77 6.22
CA GLY A 153 -7.64 -14.36 4.95
C GLY A 153 -9.15 -14.38 4.77
N LEU A 154 -9.89 -14.76 5.82
CA LEU A 154 -11.35 -14.75 5.82
C LEU A 154 -11.90 -13.34 5.55
N GLU A 155 -11.38 -12.35 6.28
CA GLU A 155 -11.81 -10.95 6.12
C GLU A 155 -11.43 -10.37 4.75
N THR A 156 -10.21 -10.64 4.27
CA THR A 156 -9.76 -10.15 2.96
C THR A 156 -10.44 -10.85 1.80
N GLY A 157 -10.79 -12.14 1.94
CA GLY A 157 -11.61 -12.87 0.98
C GLY A 157 -13.02 -12.29 0.89
N ARG A 158 -13.65 -12.01 2.03
CA ARG A 158 -14.93 -11.31 2.11
C ARG A 158 -14.88 -9.95 1.43
N TYR A 159 -13.88 -9.15 1.79
CA TYR A 159 -13.69 -7.83 1.21
C TYR A 159 -13.50 -7.88 -0.31
N SER A 160 -12.67 -8.82 -0.81
CA SER A 160 -12.46 -9.01 -2.25
C SER A 160 -13.78 -9.24 -3.00
N TYR A 161 -14.65 -10.07 -2.41
CA TYR A 161 -15.94 -10.42 -3.00
C TYR A 161 -16.94 -9.26 -2.96
N GLU A 162 -17.06 -8.58 -1.81
CA GLU A 162 -17.98 -7.47 -1.63
C GLU A 162 -17.64 -6.28 -2.54
N MET A 163 -16.36 -5.95 -2.67
CA MET A 163 -15.87 -4.84 -3.51
C MET A 163 -16.33 -4.96 -4.96
N VAL A 164 -16.26 -6.17 -5.52
CA VAL A 164 -16.43 -6.39 -6.97
C VAL A 164 -17.82 -6.86 -7.37
N LYS A 165 -18.67 -7.15 -6.38
CA LYS A 165 -20.07 -7.55 -6.60
C LYS A 165 -20.84 -6.51 -7.40
N SER A 166 -20.63 -5.22 -7.12
CA SER A 166 -21.31 -4.12 -7.80
C SER A 166 -20.91 -3.94 -9.26
N VAL A 167 -19.73 -4.46 -9.66
CA VAL A 167 -19.21 -4.39 -11.03
C VAL A 167 -19.40 -5.71 -11.80
N GLY A 168 -20.22 -6.63 -11.28
CA GLY A 168 -20.65 -7.84 -11.99
C GLY A 168 -19.69 -9.02 -11.91
N LEU A 169 -18.69 -8.99 -11.03
CA LEU A 169 -17.79 -10.11 -10.79
C LEU A 169 -18.24 -10.88 -9.55
N SER A 170 -18.75 -12.11 -9.74
CA SER A 170 -19.33 -12.93 -8.66
C SER A 170 -18.86 -14.38 -8.63
N ASP A 171 -18.12 -14.85 -9.64
CA ASP A 171 -17.53 -16.19 -9.60
C ASP A 171 -16.38 -16.21 -8.56
N PRO A 172 -16.43 -17.06 -7.51
CA PRO A 172 -15.45 -16.98 -6.44
C PRO A 172 -14.01 -17.31 -6.85
N LEU A 173 -13.82 -18.20 -7.83
CA LEU A 173 -12.49 -18.51 -8.36
C LEU A 173 -11.95 -17.31 -9.14
N GLU A 174 -12.77 -16.67 -9.96
CA GLU A 174 -12.38 -15.44 -10.65
C GLU A 174 -12.10 -14.30 -9.68
N VAL A 175 -12.87 -14.15 -8.61
CA VAL A 175 -12.61 -13.14 -7.56
C VAL A 175 -11.24 -13.38 -6.93
N PHE A 176 -10.92 -14.63 -6.57
CA PHE A 176 -9.59 -14.95 -6.04
C PHE A 176 -8.50 -14.60 -7.07
N GLN A 177 -8.64 -15.07 -8.30
CA GLN A 177 -7.61 -14.93 -9.35
C GLN A 177 -7.41 -13.49 -9.82
N LYS A 178 -8.47 -12.68 -9.93
CA LYS A 178 -8.42 -11.34 -10.54
C LYS A 178 -8.37 -10.21 -9.51
N VAL A 179 -8.87 -10.43 -8.30
CA VAL A 179 -9.04 -9.38 -7.28
C VAL A 179 -8.09 -9.63 -6.11
N PHE A 180 -8.22 -10.78 -5.45
CA PHE A 180 -7.43 -11.07 -4.26
C PHE A 180 -5.92 -11.05 -4.55
N THR A 181 -5.48 -11.68 -5.64
CA THR A 181 -4.07 -11.67 -6.10
C THR A 181 -3.53 -10.25 -6.31
N LYS A 182 -4.33 -9.37 -6.92
CA LYS A 182 -3.95 -7.97 -7.19
C LYS A 182 -3.94 -7.14 -5.92
N MET A 183 -4.88 -7.36 -5.01
CA MET A 183 -4.88 -6.69 -3.71
C MET A 183 -3.70 -7.13 -2.85
N PHE A 184 -3.35 -8.42 -2.86
CA PHE A 184 -2.16 -8.95 -2.20
C PHE A 184 -0.90 -8.25 -2.69
N GLN A 185 -0.77 -8.06 -4.01
CA GLN A 185 0.34 -7.33 -4.60
C GLN A 185 0.29 -5.82 -4.30
N ALA A 186 -0.88 -5.19 -4.37
CA ALA A 186 -1.08 -3.77 -4.07
C ALA A 186 -0.76 -3.43 -2.60
N ALA A 187 -1.03 -4.36 -1.68
CA ALA A 187 -0.66 -4.26 -0.27
C ALA A 187 0.84 -4.48 -0.01
N GLY A 188 1.61 -4.91 -1.01
CA GLY A 188 3.05 -5.14 -0.91
C GLY A 188 3.44 -6.47 -0.26
N PHE A 189 2.54 -7.46 -0.19
CA PHE A 189 2.86 -8.76 0.41
C PHE A 189 3.74 -9.64 -0.50
N GLY A 190 3.76 -9.36 -1.80
CA GLY A 190 4.54 -10.08 -2.81
C GLY A 190 3.80 -10.09 -4.15
N ARG A 191 4.43 -10.66 -5.17
CA ARG A 191 3.80 -10.82 -6.49
C ARG A 191 3.24 -12.22 -6.59
N MET A 192 1.91 -12.34 -6.55
CA MET A 192 1.20 -13.61 -6.57
C MET A 192 0.83 -14.01 -8.00
N GLU A 193 1.14 -15.24 -8.36
CA GLU A 193 0.80 -15.87 -9.63
C GLU A 193 0.02 -17.16 -9.37
N VAL A 194 -1.21 -17.23 -9.85
CA VAL A 194 -2.03 -18.44 -9.79
C VAL A 194 -1.68 -19.31 -10.99
N LEU A 195 -0.97 -20.41 -10.74
CA LEU A 195 -0.57 -21.35 -11.80
C LEU A 195 -1.75 -22.26 -12.18
N GLU A 196 -2.42 -22.77 -11.16
CA GLU A 196 -3.60 -23.62 -11.27
C GLU A 196 -4.51 -23.34 -10.08
N LEU A 197 -5.82 -23.25 -10.30
CA LEU A 197 -6.79 -23.18 -9.19
C LEU A 197 -8.14 -23.71 -9.65
N SER A 198 -8.70 -24.58 -8.83
CA SER A 198 -10.04 -25.13 -8.96
C SER A 198 -10.67 -25.31 -7.58
N ASP A 199 -11.90 -25.78 -7.58
CA ASP A 199 -12.66 -26.17 -6.39
C ASP A 199 -12.03 -27.26 -5.52
N SER A 200 -11.06 -28.01 -6.04
CA SER A 200 -10.40 -29.13 -5.33
C SER A 200 -8.98 -28.81 -4.90
N GLY A 201 -8.36 -27.75 -5.44
CA GLY A 201 -6.96 -27.42 -5.16
C GLY A 201 -6.29 -26.64 -6.28
N GLY A 202 -4.97 -26.57 -6.20
CA GLY A 202 -4.20 -25.78 -7.16
C GLY A 202 -2.77 -25.51 -6.72
N ARG A 203 -2.11 -24.61 -7.45
CA ARG A 203 -0.75 -24.15 -7.18
C ARG A 203 -0.64 -22.64 -7.35
N ILE A 204 0.03 -22.02 -6.39
CA ILE A 204 0.30 -20.57 -6.39
C ILE A 204 1.79 -20.34 -6.21
N ALA A 205 2.37 -19.50 -7.07
CA ALA A 205 3.71 -18.98 -6.89
C ALA A 205 3.63 -17.57 -6.29
N ILE A 206 4.51 -17.26 -5.33
CA ILE A 206 4.66 -15.91 -4.77
C ILE A 206 6.12 -15.51 -4.85
N TYR A 207 6.40 -14.45 -5.60
CA TYR A 207 7.71 -13.82 -5.68
C TYR A 207 7.80 -12.69 -4.65
N ASP A 208 9.00 -12.46 -4.13
CA ASP A 208 9.28 -11.36 -3.20
C ASP A 208 8.32 -11.34 -1.98
N CYS A 209 8.00 -12.53 -1.45
CA CYS A 209 7.09 -12.70 -0.32
C CYS A 209 7.63 -12.00 0.94
N PHE A 210 6.93 -10.97 1.42
CA PHE A 210 7.38 -10.11 2.53
C PHE A 210 7.73 -10.91 3.80
N GLU A 211 6.96 -11.96 4.10
CA GLU A 211 7.17 -12.82 5.26
C GLU A 211 8.43 -13.68 5.08
N CYS A 212 8.58 -14.33 3.93
CA CYS A 212 9.69 -15.25 3.67
C CYS A 212 11.02 -14.51 3.49
N GLU A 213 11.01 -13.24 3.07
CA GLU A 213 12.21 -12.41 3.05
C GLU A 213 12.84 -12.24 4.45
N LEU A 214 12.03 -12.20 5.52
CA LEU A 214 12.52 -12.14 6.90
C LEU A 214 13.26 -13.43 7.32
N GLY A 215 12.93 -14.54 6.67
CA GLY A 215 13.45 -15.87 6.93
C GLY A 215 14.63 -16.30 6.04
N LYS A 216 15.12 -15.42 5.15
CA LYS A 216 16.29 -15.73 4.30
C LYS A 216 17.47 -16.23 5.16
N GLY A 217 17.91 -17.47 4.90
CA GLY A 217 19.02 -18.11 5.61
C GLY A 217 18.61 -19.00 6.79
N GLU A 218 17.33 -19.08 7.15
CA GLU A 218 16.86 -19.94 8.26
C GLU A 218 16.83 -21.44 7.88
N GLY A 219 17.00 -21.78 6.60
CA GLY A 219 17.09 -23.17 6.14
C GLY A 219 15.77 -23.97 6.21
N ARG A 220 14.64 -23.30 6.48
CA ARG A 220 13.31 -23.91 6.55
C ARG A 220 12.22 -22.99 5.95
N PRO A 221 11.07 -23.55 5.52
CA PRO A 221 9.92 -22.75 5.05
C PRO A 221 9.46 -21.74 6.12
N TYR A 222 8.93 -20.60 5.69
CA TYR A 222 8.73 -19.42 6.57
C TYR A 222 7.39 -18.70 6.35
N ALA A 223 6.52 -19.20 5.47
CA ALA A 223 5.28 -18.53 5.07
C ALA A 223 4.07 -18.86 5.98
N ALA A 224 4.22 -18.93 7.30
CA ALA A 224 3.12 -19.37 8.16
C ALA A 224 1.88 -18.45 8.06
N PHE A 225 2.09 -17.13 8.14
CA PHE A 225 1.01 -16.14 7.99
C PHE A 225 0.43 -16.18 6.57
N VAL A 226 1.27 -16.18 5.53
CA VAL A 226 0.80 -16.22 4.13
C VAL A 226 0.02 -17.49 3.82
N ARG A 227 0.44 -18.66 4.34
CA ARG A 227 -0.33 -19.91 4.24
C ARG A 227 -1.71 -19.78 4.87
N GLY A 228 -1.79 -19.18 6.06
CA GLY A 228 -3.05 -18.89 6.73
C GLY A 228 -3.92 -17.99 5.87
N LEU A 229 -3.37 -16.90 5.36
CA LEU A 229 -4.06 -15.92 4.52
C LEU A 229 -4.68 -16.57 3.28
N LEU A 230 -3.93 -17.41 2.57
CA LEU A 230 -4.41 -18.17 1.42
C LEU A 230 -5.55 -19.12 1.80
N ALA A 231 -5.38 -19.88 2.90
CA ALA A 231 -6.38 -20.82 3.37
C ALA A 231 -7.69 -20.10 3.76
N GLY A 232 -7.59 -18.96 4.45
CA GLY A 232 -8.73 -18.18 4.91
C GLY A 232 -9.51 -17.56 3.75
N ALA A 233 -8.79 -16.96 2.79
CA ALA A 233 -9.43 -16.36 1.62
C ALA A 233 -10.19 -17.39 0.78
N LEU A 234 -9.57 -18.55 0.52
CA LEU A 234 -10.22 -19.65 -0.19
C LEU A 234 -11.38 -20.25 0.61
N LYS A 235 -11.26 -20.32 1.95
CA LYS A 235 -12.35 -20.77 2.82
C LYS A 235 -13.58 -19.88 2.71
N TYR A 236 -13.41 -18.56 2.71
CA TYR A 236 -14.53 -17.65 2.52
C TYR A 236 -15.14 -17.80 1.12
N LEU A 237 -14.29 -17.74 0.08
CA LEU A 237 -14.76 -17.66 -1.30
C LEU A 237 -15.39 -18.97 -1.80
N LEU A 238 -14.78 -20.11 -1.48
CA LEU A 238 -15.21 -21.43 -1.98
C LEU A 238 -16.01 -22.23 -0.94
N ASN A 239 -16.19 -21.69 0.28
CA ASN A 239 -16.88 -22.34 1.38
C ASN A 239 -16.36 -23.77 1.69
N LYS A 240 -15.03 -23.95 1.62
CA LYS A 240 -14.31 -25.21 1.82
C LYS A 240 -13.04 -24.98 2.61
N GLU A 241 -12.62 -25.96 3.41
CA GLU A 241 -11.32 -25.85 4.08
C GLU A 241 -10.20 -26.23 3.12
N PHE A 242 -9.11 -25.47 3.12
CA PHE A 242 -7.95 -25.73 2.28
C PHE A 242 -6.70 -25.95 3.13
N GLN A 243 -6.01 -27.05 2.85
CA GLN A 243 -4.64 -27.25 3.29
C GLN A 243 -3.69 -26.54 2.31
N VAL A 244 -2.83 -25.66 2.84
CA VAL A 244 -1.83 -24.92 2.05
C VAL A 244 -0.43 -25.38 2.45
N LYS A 245 0.26 -26.10 1.56
CA LYS A 245 1.61 -26.61 1.80
C LYS A 245 2.64 -25.80 1.02
N GLU A 246 3.71 -25.35 1.68
CA GLU A 246 4.83 -24.70 1.02
C GLU A 246 5.79 -25.77 0.47
N LEU A 247 5.96 -25.80 -0.86
CA LEU A 247 6.86 -26.71 -1.57
C LEU A 247 8.25 -26.08 -1.74
N TRP A 248 8.27 -24.80 -2.14
CA TRP A 248 9.49 -24.00 -2.30
C TRP A 248 9.38 -22.72 -1.48
N CYS A 249 10.49 -22.18 -1.00
CA CYS A 249 10.51 -20.98 -0.18
C CYS A 249 11.75 -20.12 -0.46
N LEU A 250 11.58 -18.80 -0.44
CA LEU A 250 12.70 -17.84 -0.46
C LEU A 250 13.65 -18.07 0.74
N ALA A 251 13.12 -18.44 1.90
CA ALA A 251 13.89 -18.69 3.11
C ALA A 251 14.86 -19.88 2.98
N THR A 252 14.57 -20.82 2.08
CA THR A 252 15.37 -22.01 1.80
C THR A 252 16.25 -21.88 0.55
N GLY A 253 16.29 -20.70 -0.09
CA GLY A 253 17.17 -20.40 -1.22
C GLY A 253 16.54 -20.56 -2.61
N TYR A 254 15.23 -20.85 -2.72
CA TYR A 254 14.54 -20.80 -4.00
C TYR A 254 14.31 -19.36 -4.47
N SER A 255 14.05 -19.18 -5.77
CA SER A 255 13.78 -17.85 -6.37
C SER A 255 12.38 -17.30 -6.05
N HIS A 256 11.47 -18.15 -5.59
CA HIS A 256 10.11 -17.82 -5.21
C HIS A 256 9.57 -18.85 -4.22
N CYS A 257 8.44 -18.52 -3.58
CA CYS A 257 7.68 -19.48 -2.80
C CYS A 257 6.65 -20.19 -3.69
N LEU A 258 6.55 -21.51 -3.60
CA LEU A 258 5.54 -22.30 -4.33
C LEU A 258 4.64 -22.99 -3.31
N PHE A 259 3.33 -22.81 -3.46
CA PHE A 259 2.32 -23.36 -2.58
C PHE A 259 1.45 -24.37 -3.32
N GLU A 260 1.20 -25.51 -2.68
CA GLU A 260 0.20 -26.50 -3.09
C GLU A 260 -1.05 -26.33 -2.23
N LEU A 261 -2.20 -26.26 -2.88
CA LEU A 261 -3.52 -26.10 -2.26
C LEU A 261 -4.31 -27.40 -2.44
N ARG A 262 -4.95 -27.89 -1.37
CA ARG A 262 -5.86 -29.05 -1.43
C ARG A 262 -7.10 -28.78 -0.58
N ALA A 263 -8.28 -28.91 -1.18
CA ALA A 263 -9.53 -28.91 -0.44
C ALA A 263 -9.60 -30.13 0.49
N GLN A 264 -10.19 -29.96 1.67
CA GLN A 264 -10.50 -31.03 2.61
C GLN A 264 -11.91 -31.57 2.42
#